data_AF-A0AAD2SUY2-F1
#
_entry.id   AF-A0AAD2SUY2-F1
#
_cell.length_a   1.000
_cell.length_b   1.000
_cell.length_c   1.000
_cell.angle_alpha   90.00
_cell.angle_beta   90.00
_cell.angle_gamma   90.00
#
_symmetry.space_group_name_H-M   'P 1'
#
loop_
_entity.id
_entity.type
_entity.pdbx_description
1 polymer ?
#
loop_
_entity_poly.entity_id
_entity_poly.type
_entity_poly.pdbx_seq_one_letter_code
_entity_poly.pdbx_strand_id
1 'polypeptide(L)'
;MDELKKVLLAGIGLTSMTYDKASEFVKELIAKGRLTVDEGKQLQSELKRKAKEQTAESQVEQIDNVYATKQDIERLEDKLDQLLKGLSKTEE
;
A
#
# COMPACT_ATOMS: atom_id res chain seq x y z
N MET A 1 20.85 -3.82 1.94
CA MET A 1 19.71 -3.27 1.17
C MET A 1 19.54 -1.76 1.32
N ASP A 2 19.59 -1.21 2.54
CA ASP A 2 19.27 0.22 2.75
C ASP A 2 20.29 1.19 2.16
N GLU A 3 21.56 0.80 2.06
CA GLU A 3 22.60 1.65 1.47
C GLU A 3 22.41 1.84 -0.04
N LEU A 4 22.10 0.75 -0.76
CA LEU A 4 21.76 0.82 -2.17
C LEU A 4 20.48 1.63 -2.39
N LYS A 5 19.47 1.47 -1.53
CA LYS A 5 18.27 2.29 -1.58
C LYS A 5 18.59 3.77 -1.38
N LYS A 6 19.45 4.13 -0.43
CA LYS A 6 19.89 5.53 -0.22
C LYS A 6 20.64 6.08 -1.43
N VAL A 7 21.52 5.30 -2.04
CA VAL A 7 22.23 5.69 -3.27
C VAL A 7 21.25 5.87 -4.43
N LEU A 8 20.31 4.93 -4.60
CA LEU A 8 19.25 5.03 -5.60
C LEU A 8 18.39 6.28 -5.36
N LEU A 9 18.07 6.57 -4.10
CA LEU A 9 17.31 7.75 -3.69
C LEU A 9 18.05 9.05 -3.96
N ALA A 10 19.35 9.08 -3.70
CA ALA A 10 20.20 10.23 -3.93
C ALA A 10 20.46 10.46 -5.42
N GLY A 11 20.53 9.39 -6.22
CA GLY A 11 20.80 9.46 -7.66
C GLY A 11 19.56 9.73 -8.50
N ILE A 12 18.45 9.04 -8.21
CA ILE A 12 17.21 9.09 -9.02
C ILE A 12 16.12 9.93 -8.35
N GLY A 13 16.17 10.09 -7.02
CA GLY A 13 15.14 10.79 -6.24
C GLY A 13 14.00 9.88 -5.79
N LEU A 14 13.30 10.28 -4.72
CA LEU A 14 12.13 9.59 -4.16
C LEU A 14 10.97 9.51 -5.16
N THR A 15 10.69 10.59 -5.88
CA THR A 15 9.49 10.72 -6.73
C THR A 15 9.56 9.87 -7.99
N SER A 16 10.78 9.63 -8.48
CA SER A 16 11.06 8.90 -9.71
C SER A 16 11.48 7.45 -9.44
N MET A 17 11.53 7.04 -8.17
CA MET A 17 11.88 5.68 -7.76
C MET A 17 10.72 4.72 -8.06
N THR A 18 10.77 4.09 -9.23
CA THR A 18 9.90 2.99 -9.63
C THR A 18 10.66 1.68 -9.65
N TYR A 19 9.96 0.53 -9.66
CA TYR A 19 10.59 -0.78 -9.77
C TYR A 19 11.48 -0.88 -11.02
N ASP A 20 11.02 -0.35 -12.16
CA ASP A 20 11.76 -0.39 -13.42
C ASP A 20 13.05 0.44 -13.33
N LYS A 21 12.99 1.64 -12.75
CA LYS A 21 14.18 2.49 -12.54
C LYS A 21 15.15 1.91 -11.52
N ALA A 22 14.64 1.31 -10.44
CA ALA A 22 15.46 0.58 -9.49
C ALA A 22 16.17 -0.61 -10.15
N SER A 23 15.46 -1.38 -10.99
CA SER A 23 16.04 -2.51 -11.70
C SER A 23 17.10 -2.09 -12.73
N GLU A 24 16.88 -1.00 -13.45
CA GLU A 24 17.81 -0.45 -14.42
C GLU A 24 19.14 -0.02 -13.75
N PHE A 25 19.05 0.67 -12.62
CA PHE A 25 20.22 1.09 -11.85
C PHE A 25 21.04 -0.09 -11.31
N VAL A 26 20.37 -1.16 -10.85
CA VAL A 26 21.04 -2.38 -10.39
C VAL A 26 21.82 -3.04 -11.52
N LYS A 27 21.25 -3.11 -12.72
CA LYS A 27 21.95 -3.62 -13.92
C LYS A 27 23.15 -2.75 -14.28
N GLU A 28 23.03 -1.44 -14.14
CA GLU A 28 24.14 -0.50 -14.36
C GLU A 28 25.29 -0.72 -13.38
N LEU A 29 24.99 -1.00 -12.09
CA LEU A 29 26.01 -1.33 -11.10
C LEU A 29 26.72 -2.65 -11.40
N ILE A 30 26.01 -3.65 -11.91
CA ILE A 30 26.61 -4.91 -12.38
C ILE A 30 27.53 -4.64 -13.58
N ALA A 31 27.05 -3.87 -14.57
CA ALA A 31 27.83 -3.53 -15.76
C ALA A 31 29.10 -2.74 -15.43
N LYS A 32 29.05 -1.89 -14.39
CA LYS A 32 30.21 -1.14 -13.87
C LYS A 32 31.12 -1.96 -12.96
N GLY A 33 30.83 -3.24 -12.73
CA GLY A 33 31.61 -4.12 -11.83
C GLY A 33 31.53 -3.72 -10.35
N ARG A 34 30.54 -2.88 -9.99
CA ARG A 34 30.31 -2.39 -8.63
C ARG A 34 29.41 -3.33 -7.81
N LEU A 35 28.76 -4.27 -8.50
CA LEU A 35 27.89 -5.29 -7.92
C LEU A 35 28.13 -6.61 -8.67
N THR A 36 28.14 -7.73 -7.96
CA THR A 36 28.24 -9.04 -8.64
C THR A 36 26.92 -9.40 -9.33
N VAL A 37 26.99 -10.28 -10.33
CA VAL A 37 25.80 -10.74 -11.07
C VAL A 37 24.81 -11.45 -10.14
N ASP A 38 25.32 -12.24 -9.20
CA ASP A 38 24.49 -13.01 -8.28
C ASP A 38 23.80 -12.12 -7.24
N GLU A 39 24.52 -11.14 -6.69
CA GLU A 39 23.92 -10.12 -5.81
C GLU A 39 22.86 -9.30 -6.54
N GLY A 40 23.11 -8.93 -7.80
CA GLY A 40 22.15 -8.21 -8.63
C GLY A 40 20.85 -8.98 -8.88
N LYS A 41 20.94 -10.29 -9.15
CA LYS A 41 19.78 -11.18 -9.31
C LYS A 41 18.98 -11.33 -8.03
N GLN A 42 19.66 -11.51 -6.89
CA GLN A 42 19.01 -11.59 -5.59
C GLN A 42 18.26 -10.28 -5.29
N LEU A 43 18.92 -9.15 -5.52
CA LEU A 43 18.35 -7.85 -5.24
C LEU A 43 17.14 -7.53 -6.12
N GLN A 44 17.18 -7.91 -7.39
CA GLN A 44 16.04 -7.77 -8.29
C GLN A 44 14.84 -8.63 -7.86
N SER A 45 15.10 -9.84 -7.35
CA SER A 45 14.07 -10.72 -6.80
C SER A 45 13.45 -10.14 -5.53
N GLU A 46 14.26 -9.56 -4.65
CA GLU A 46 13.79 -8.88 -3.44
C GLU A 46 13.01 -7.59 -3.75
N LEU A 47 13.43 -6.79 -4.74
CA LEU A 47 12.68 -5.61 -5.20
C LEU A 47 11.30 -6.00 -5.71
N LYS A 48 11.21 -7.07 -6.51
CA LYS A 48 9.93 -7.59 -7.03
C LYS A 48 9.05 -8.12 -5.92
N ARG A 49 9.63 -8.79 -4.92
CA ARG A 49 8.93 -9.27 -3.74
C ARG A 49 8.36 -8.11 -2.93
N LYS A 50 9.18 -7.09 -2.59
CA LYS A 50 8.72 -5.92 -1.82
C LYS A 50 7.65 -5.12 -2.54
N ALA A 51 7.74 -4.96 -3.86
CA ALA A 51 6.69 -4.30 -4.63
C ALA A 51 5.34 -5.05 -4.56
N LYS A 52 5.39 -6.40 -4.57
CA LYS A 52 4.20 -7.24 -4.41
C LYS A 52 3.67 -7.23 -2.97
N GLU A 53 4.55 -7.30 -1.96
CA GLU A 53 4.18 -7.23 -0.54
C GLU A 53 3.48 -5.90 -0.24
N GLN A 54 4.03 -4.77 -0.67
CA GLN A 54 3.40 -3.46 -0.50
C GLN A 54 2.00 -3.39 -1.15
N THR A 55 1.83 -4.01 -2.32
CA THR A 55 0.52 -4.09 -3.01
C THR A 55 -0.47 -5.01 -2.28
N ALA A 56 0.02 -6.05 -1.62
CA ALA A 56 -0.80 -6.98 -0.84
C ALA A 56 -1.20 -6.36 0.51
N GLU A 57 -0.27 -5.68 1.20
CA GLU A 57 -0.53 -4.96 2.45
C GLU A 57 -1.58 -3.86 2.25
N SER A 58 -1.51 -3.09 1.15
CA SER A 58 -2.53 -2.09 0.79
C SER A 58 -3.90 -2.68 0.41
N GLN A 59 -3.98 -3.97 0.07
CA GLN A 59 -5.26 -4.66 -0.15
C GLN A 59 -5.84 -5.20 1.15
N VAL A 60 -4.99 -5.61 2.10
CA VAL A 60 -5.44 -6.12 3.41
C VAL A 60 -6.01 -4.99 4.28
N GLU A 61 -5.42 -3.78 4.26
CA GLU A 61 -5.99 -2.61 4.97
C GLU A 61 -7.39 -2.21 4.46
N GLN A 62 -7.74 -2.54 3.22
CA GLN A 62 -9.07 -2.25 2.68
C GLN A 62 -10.14 -3.25 3.13
N ILE A 63 -9.76 -4.44 3.62
CA ILE A 63 -10.71 -5.48 4.03
C ILE A 63 -11.29 -5.18 5.42
N ASP A 64 -10.56 -4.49 6.29
CA ASP A 64 -11.03 -4.16 7.65
C ASP A 64 -12.21 -3.16 7.65
N ASN A 65 -12.43 -2.42 6.56
CA ASN A 65 -13.57 -1.51 6.39
C ASN A 65 -14.77 -2.13 5.67
N VAL A 66 -14.77 -3.45 5.43
CA VAL A 66 -15.86 -4.14 4.70
C VAL A 66 -17.06 -4.45 5.59
N TYR A 67 -16.90 -4.46 6.92
CA TYR A 67 -17.97 -4.80 7.86
C TYR A 67 -18.45 -3.59 8.64
N ALA A 68 -19.77 -3.44 8.75
CA ALA A 68 -20.38 -2.44 9.63
C ALA A 68 -19.98 -2.71 11.09
N THR A 69 -19.53 -1.66 11.79
CA THR A 69 -19.16 -1.75 13.19
C THR A 69 -20.39 -1.74 14.08
N LYS A 70 -20.24 -2.12 15.36
CA LYS A 70 -21.34 -2.03 16.35
C LYS A 70 -21.91 -0.60 16.47
N GLN A 71 -21.04 0.40 16.33
CA GLN A 71 -21.41 1.81 16.40
C GLN A 71 -22.23 2.25 15.17
N ASP A 72 -21.99 1.64 14.01
CA ASP A 72 -22.82 1.88 12.82
C ASP A 72 -24.23 1.32 13.02
N ILE A 73 -24.36 0.16 13.66
CA ILE A 73 -25.65 -0.46 13.98
C ILE A 73 -26.45 0.42 14.95
N GLU A 74 -25.83 0.87 16.04
CA GLU A 74 -26.46 1.75 17.03
C GLU A 74 -26.96 3.06 16.39
N ARG A 75 -26.15 3.66 15.51
CA ARG A 75 -26.55 4.86 14.75
C ARG A 75 -27.72 4.60 13.81
N LEU A 76 -27.86 3.39 13.27
CA LEU A 76 -28.99 3.00 12.42
C LEU A 76 -30.26 2.81 13.26
N GLU A 77 -30.17 2.22 14.45
CA GLU A 77 -31.27 2.07 15.40
C GLU A 77 -31.83 3.43 15.82
N ASP A 78 -30.96 4.38 16.20
CA ASP A 78 -31.36 5.74 16.56
C ASP A 78 -32.10 6.46 15.43
N LYS A 79 -31.65 6.28 14.18
CA LYS A 79 -32.32 6.86 13.00
C LYS A 79 -33.67 6.20 12.74
N LEU A 80 -33.78 4.89 12.96
CA LEU A 80 -35.01 4.15 12.79
C LEU A 80 -36.07 4.62 13.81
N ASP A 81 -35.66 4.81 15.06
CA ASP A 81 -36.52 5.34 16.13
C ASP A 81 -37.01 6.76 15.83
N GLN A 82 -36.12 7.63 15.32
CA GLN A 82 -36.50 8.98 14.92
C GLN A 82 -37.53 8.98 13.77
N LEU A 83 -37.37 8.09 12.79
CA LEU A 83 -38.32 7.95 11.68
C LEU A 83 -39.67 7.42 12.16
N LEU A 84 -39.69 6.39 13.00
CA LEU A 84 -40.92 5.83 13.58
C LEU A 84 -41.68 6.87 14.40
N LYS A 85 -40.96 7.67 15.21
CA LYS A 85 -41.55 8.75 16.01
C LYS A 85 -42.07 9.91 15.16
N GLY A 86 -41.44 10.18 14.02
CA GLY A 86 -41.91 11.18 13.05
C GLY A 86 -43.19 10.74 12.34
N LEU A 87 -43.29 9.46 11.98
CA LEU A 87 -44.45 8.86 11.34
C LEU A 87 -45.66 8.86 12.29
N SER A 88 -45.48 8.47 13.55
CA SER A 88 -46.55 8.51 14.55
C SER A 88 -47.08 9.92 14.84
N LYS A 89 -46.28 10.95 14.56
CA LYS A 89 -46.64 12.37 14.73
C LYS A 89 -47.38 12.97 13.54
N THR A 90 -47.41 12.27 12.40
CA THR A 90 -48.01 12.75 11.15
C THR A 90 -49.41 12.17 10.93
N GLU A 91 -49.81 11.15 11.71
CA GLU A 91 -51.15 10.54 11.68
C GLU A 91 -52.15 11.17 12.68
N GLU A 92 -51.78 12.27 13.37
CA GLU A 92 -52.66 13.08 14.24
C GLU A 92 -52.87 14.48 13.65
#